data_AF-A0A2E1DL72-F1
#
_entry.id   AF-A0A2E1DL72-F1
#
_cell.length_a   1.000
_cell.length_b   1.000
_cell.length_c   1.000
_cell.angle_alpha   90.00
_cell.angle_beta   90.00
_cell.angle_gamma   90.00
#
_symmetry.space_group_name_H-M   'P 1'
#
loop_
_entity.id
_entity.type
_entity.pdbx_description
1 polymer ?
#
loop_
_entity_poly.entity_id
_entity_poly.type
_entity_poly.pdbx_seq_one_letter_code
_entity_poly.pdbx_strand_id
1 'polypeptide(L)'
;MKRLVFAALFFAFILGIAIFSLTNHDSDTAIFSLTNDEASDDGESEEKTSLSGAILNIELIRVEQLDLTELVRETFTLNIEEVRAKHLKRVEAFTERVVLAQEVNILLGNYPWGPSIEVEELQSLLGLVVDGMYGEETRSAHLSELEIRKLAVDNVPNGAQLINVSSSTNNPSKSGDCFEETPELRSCWPGHEGGNEKIIQNAFDALPEVLRNRIPSDFILVNGCHPFSDRCAYGVMDSRGWGSDGRCCDMPWGRSIWISNRGINSGHLNDIMIHEAFHAVEYTTLSSDMRDRIRNEFGDSERAADGAVAYFGGNWQHYRGSGTGISDSQTALLNEIFN
;
A
#
# COMPACT_ATOMS: atom_id res chain seq x y z
N MET A 1 12.60 -18.53 -20.20
CA MET A 1 13.91 -17.99 -19.76
C MET A 1 13.82 -16.89 -18.70
N LYS A 2 12.72 -16.12 -18.57
CA LYS A 2 12.57 -15.12 -17.50
C LYS A 2 12.31 -15.67 -16.09
N ARG A 3 11.75 -16.88 -15.95
CA ARG A 3 11.41 -17.48 -14.63
C ARG A 3 12.60 -18.11 -13.87
N LEU A 4 13.72 -18.37 -14.54
CA LEU A 4 14.90 -19.00 -13.91
C LEU A 4 15.85 -17.98 -13.26
N VAL A 5 15.81 -16.71 -13.68
CA VAL A 5 16.67 -15.64 -13.12
C VAL A 5 16.16 -15.15 -11.77
N PHE A 6 14.84 -15.16 -11.55
CA PHE A 6 14.23 -14.75 -10.27
C PHE A 6 14.51 -15.72 -9.11
N ALA A 7 14.63 -17.03 -9.39
CA ALA A 7 14.93 -18.02 -8.35
C ALA A 7 16.38 -17.93 -7.84
N ALA A 8 17.34 -17.60 -8.72
CA ALA A 8 18.76 -17.53 -8.36
C ALA A 8 19.07 -16.31 -7.46
N LEU A 9 18.39 -15.18 -7.66
CA LEU A 9 18.56 -13.97 -6.85
C LEU A 9 17.98 -14.13 -5.43
N PHE A 10 16.90 -14.90 -5.28
CA PHE A 10 16.28 -15.14 -3.98
C PHE A 10 17.12 -16.08 -3.09
N PHE A 11 17.77 -17.09 -3.67
CA PHE A 11 18.64 -18.01 -2.93
C PHE A 11 19.96 -17.35 -2.46
N ALA A 12 20.54 -16.43 -3.24
CA ALA A 12 21.72 -15.68 -2.83
C ALA A 12 21.45 -14.72 -1.66
N PHE A 13 20.23 -14.17 -1.58
CA PHE A 13 19.80 -13.26 -0.51
C PHE A 13 19.57 -13.99 0.83
N ILE A 14 18.94 -15.17 0.79
CA ILE A 14 18.72 -15.99 2.00
C ILE A 14 20.05 -16.53 2.55
N LEU A 15 20.99 -16.95 1.69
CA LEU A 15 22.31 -17.47 2.12
C LEU A 15 23.21 -16.37 2.71
N GLY A 16 23.11 -15.13 2.20
CA GLY A 16 23.84 -13.97 2.74
C GLY A 16 23.38 -13.55 4.15
N ILE A 17 22.08 -13.68 4.45
CA ILE A 17 21.52 -13.39 5.77
C ILE A 17 21.91 -14.48 6.78
N ALA A 18 21.91 -15.75 6.37
CA ALA A 18 22.28 -16.86 7.26
C ALA A 18 23.77 -16.86 7.70
N ILE A 19 24.68 -16.48 6.80
CA ILE A 19 26.11 -16.35 7.13
C ILE A 19 26.35 -15.16 8.09
N PHE A 20 25.58 -14.08 7.95
CA PHE A 20 25.69 -12.90 8.82
C PHE A 20 25.13 -13.14 10.24
N SER A 21 24.16 -14.05 10.40
CA SER A 21 23.62 -14.41 11.72
C SER A 21 24.47 -15.43 12.48
N LEU A 22 25.36 -16.20 11.82
CA LEU A 22 26.21 -17.20 12.48
C LEU A 22 27.56 -16.65 13.00
N THR A 23 27.95 -15.45 12.61
CA THR A 23 29.19 -14.81 13.10
C THR A 23 28.97 -13.89 14.30
N ASN A 24 27.75 -13.84 14.84
CA ASN A 24 27.36 -12.89 15.87
C ASN A 24 26.98 -13.59 17.19
N HIS A 25 27.82 -14.52 17.63
CA HIS A 25 27.75 -15.03 19.00
C HIS A 25 29.12 -14.89 19.69
N ASP A 26 29.14 -13.94 20.61
CA ASP A 26 29.95 -13.83 21.81
C ASP A 26 31.48 -13.84 21.65
N SER A 27 32.01 -12.63 21.53
CA SER A 27 33.36 -12.30 21.97
C SER A 27 33.41 -12.26 23.49
N ASP A 28 33.74 -13.40 24.12
CA ASP A 28 34.21 -13.44 25.50
C ASP A 28 35.73 -13.59 25.52
N THR A 29 36.37 -12.54 26.01
CA THR A 29 37.76 -12.50 26.45
C THR A 29 38.02 -13.57 27.51
N ALA A 30 38.93 -14.50 27.23
CA ALA A 30 39.59 -15.30 28.27
C ALA A 30 41.10 -15.41 27.98
N ILE A 31 41.88 -14.76 28.84
CA ILE A 31 43.32 -14.99 29.00
C ILE A 31 43.48 -16.37 29.66
N PHE A 32 44.22 -17.29 29.03
CA PHE A 32 44.90 -18.36 29.74
C PHE A 32 46.21 -18.77 29.05
N SER A 33 47.23 -18.98 29.89
CA SER A 33 48.62 -19.28 29.56
C SER A 33 48.87 -20.79 29.62
N LEU A 34 50.06 -21.21 29.13
CA LEU A 34 50.73 -22.51 29.27
C LEU A 34 50.25 -23.60 28.26
N THR A 35 51.08 -24.43 27.63
CA THR A 35 52.53 -24.71 27.66
C THR A 35 52.87 -25.65 26.48
N ASN A 36 54.16 -25.72 26.17
CA ASN A 36 54.90 -26.69 25.35
C ASN A 36 54.30 -28.11 25.19
N ASP A 37 54.48 -28.73 24.02
CA ASP A 37 55.57 -29.70 23.76
C ASP A 37 55.56 -30.19 22.30
N GLU A 38 56.79 -30.32 21.75
CA GLU A 38 57.34 -31.36 20.83
C GLU A 38 56.51 -31.90 19.63
N ALA A 39 57.06 -32.35 18.50
CA ALA A 39 58.33 -32.35 17.78
C ALA A 39 58.08 -33.21 16.51
N SER A 40 58.92 -33.04 15.47
CA SER A 40 59.12 -33.98 14.34
C SER A 40 57.96 -34.01 13.31
N ASP A 41 58.14 -34.24 12.02
CA ASP A 41 59.16 -34.96 11.26
C ASP A 41 59.04 -34.60 9.76
N ASP A 42 60.08 -34.94 9.03
CA ASP A 42 60.44 -34.73 7.62
C ASP A 42 59.39 -35.12 6.56
N GLY A 43 59.55 -34.60 5.33
CA GLY A 43 58.83 -35.15 4.18
C GLY A 43 58.88 -34.36 2.88
N GLU A 44 60.07 -34.21 2.31
CA GLU A 44 60.35 -33.76 0.95
C GLU A 44 59.82 -34.77 -0.10
N SER A 45 59.13 -34.30 -1.15
CA SER A 45 59.23 -34.92 -2.49
C SER A 45 58.81 -33.96 -3.59
N GLU A 46 59.79 -33.64 -4.43
CA GLU A 46 59.70 -32.91 -5.69
C GLU A 46 58.71 -33.54 -6.68
N GLU A 47 58.01 -32.72 -7.47
CA GLU A 47 57.82 -33.03 -8.89
C GLU A 47 58.11 -31.79 -9.74
N LYS A 48 59.16 -31.92 -10.56
CA LYS A 48 59.65 -30.95 -11.53
C LYS A 48 58.75 -30.95 -12.76
N THR A 49 58.29 -29.78 -13.18
CA THR A 49 58.21 -29.47 -14.61
C THR A 49 58.77 -28.08 -14.88
N SER A 50 59.95 -28.10 -15.49
CA SER A 50 60.67 -26.95 -16.02
C SER A 50 59.97 -26.39 -17.26
N LEU A 51 59.80 -25.07 -17.31
CA LEU A 51 59.90 -24.34 -18.56
C LEU A 51 60.57 -22.98 -18.33
N SER A 52 61.90 -23.01 -18.44
CA SER A 52 62.78 -22.04 -19.13
C SER A 52 62.26 -20.62 -19.37
N GLY A 53 62.93 -19.61 -18.77
CA GLY A 53 62.92 -18.24 -19.31
C GLY A 53 63.51 -17.15 -18.40
N ALA A 54 64.81 -16.85 -18.58
CA ALA A 54 65.53 -15.59 -18.29
C ALA A 54 65.65 -15.12 -16.81
N ILE A 55 66.85 -15.12 -16.17
CA ILE A 55 67.94 -14.08 -16.26
C ILE A 55 67.44 -12.74 -15.66
N LEU A 56 67.96 -12.13 -14.58
CA LEU A 56 69.34 -11.92 -14.10
C LEU A 56 69.36 -11.36 -12.66
N ASN A 57 70.44 -11.65 -11.93
CA ASN A 57 70.85 -11.02 -10.67
C ASN A 57 71.12 -9.51 -10.83
N ILE A 58 70.67 -8.69 -9.87
CA ILE A 58 71.38 -7.45 -9.48
C ILE A 58 71.33 -7.31 -7.95
N GLU A 59 72.53 -7.26 -7.37
CA GLU A 59 72.81 -7.01 -5.97
C GLU A 59 72.81 -5.49 -5.67
N LEU A 60 72.16 -5.14 -4.56
CA LEU A 60 72.46 -4.05 -3.62
C LEU A 60 72.50 -2.58 -4.11
N ILE A 61 71.41 -1.85 -3.84
CA ILE A 61 71.47 -0.41 -3.53
C ILE A 61 70.78 -0.19 -2.18
N ARG A 62 71.57 0.28 -1.21
CA ARG A 62 71.10 0.83 0.07
C ARG A 62 70.32 2.11 -0.22
N VAL A 63 68.99 2.08 -0.09
CA VAL A 63 68.15 3.29 -0.06
C VAL A 63 67.54 3.38 1.33
N GLU A 64 67.57 4.59 1.86
CA GLU A 64 67.16 4.99 3.21
C GLU A 64 65.87 4.32 3.68
N GLN A 65 65.87 4.00 4.96
CA GLN A 65 64.73 3.57 5.75
C GLN A 65 63.68 4.69 5.72
N LEU A 66 62.89 4.74 4.65
CA LEU A 66 61.72 5.61 4.58
C LEU A 66 60.77 5.15 5.68
N ASP A 67 60.57 6.05 6.62
CA ASP A 67 59.75 5.90 7.79
C ASP A 67 58.31 5.53 7.39
N LEU A 68 58.03 4.23 7.41
CA LEU A 68 56.70 3.67 7.18
C LEU A 68 55.69 4.15 8.23
N THR A 69 56.10 4.80 9.32
CA THR A 69 55.15 5.40 10.27
C THR A 69 54.55 6.70 9.76
N GLU A 70 55.22 7.42 8.85
CA GLU A 70 54.68 8.63 8.24
C GLU A 70 53.68 8.31 7.12
N LEU A 71 53.91 7.22 6.37
CA LEU A 71 52.93 6.71 5.39
C LEU A 71 51.70 6.10 6.08
N VAL A 72 51.86 5.59 7.31
CA VAL A 72 50.75 5.09 8.13
C VAL A 72 49.96 6.22 8.80
N ARG A 73 50.50 7.45 8.88
CA ARG A 73 49.72 8.61 9.31
C ARG A 73 48.71 9.06 8.26
N GLU A 74 48.95 8.73 6.99
CA GLU A 74 48.00 8.90 5.89
C GLU A 74 47.15 7.65 5.60
N THR A 75 47.37 6.53 6.29
CA THR A 75 46.35 5.47 6.32
C THR A 75 45.20 5.92 7.20
N PHE A 76 44.25 6.58 6.54
CA PHE A 76 42.81 6.43 6.75
C PHE A 76 42.47 5.76 8.09
N THR A 77 42.40 6.57 9.16
CA THR A 77 41.44 6.28 10.22
C THR A 77 40.06 6.50 9.61
N LEU A 78 39.61 5.54 8.78
CA LEU A 78 38.22 5.47 8.38
C LEU A 78 37.46 5.21 9.66
N ASN A 79 36.93 6.28 10.25
CA ASN A 79 35.93 6.16 11.28
C ASN A 79 34.81 5.30 10.69
N ILE A 80 34.69 4.06 11.17
CA ILE A 80 33.76 3.06 10.65
C ILE A 80 32.34 3.64 10.62
N GLU A 81 32.00 4.50 11.60
CA GLU A 81 30.73 5.20 11.66
C GLU A 81 30.56 6.26 10.56
N GLU A 82 31.63 6.96 10.18
CA GLU A 82 31.59 7.92 9.07
C GLU A 82 31.44 7.20 7.72
N VAL A 83 32.11 6.06 7.53
CA VAL A 83 31.96 5.23 6.33
C VAL A 83 30.55 4.65 6.26
N ARG A 84 30.02 4.16 7.37
CA ARG A 84 28.66 3.63 7.47
C ARG A 84 27.62 4.70 7.17
N ALA A 85 27.76 5.90 7.76
CA ALA A 85 26.87 7.03 7.51
C ALA A 85 26.92 7.49 6.04
N LYS A 86 28.11 7.55 5.45
CA LYS A 86 28.28 7.91 4.03
C LYS A 86 27.72 6.84 3.09
N HIS A 87 27.86 5.56 3.44
CA HIS A 87 27.27 4.46 2.69
C HIS A 87 25.74 4.49 2.78
N LEU A 88 25.19 4.71 3.98
CA LEU A 88 23.75 4.82 4.19
C LEU A 88 23.15 5.95 3.33
N LYS A 89 23.76 7.13 3.34
CA LYS A 89 23.35 8.25 2.46
C LYS A 89 23.40 7.90 0.96
N ARG A 90 24.39 7.12 0.53
CA ARG A 90 24.48 6.67 -0.87
C ARG A 90 23.42 5.63 -1.21
N VAL A 91 23.13 4.72 -0.28
CA VAL A 91 22.07 3.73 -0.43
C VAL A 91 20.72 4.41 -0.50
N GLU A 92 20.43 5.35 0.40
CA GLU A 92 19.19 6.14 0.38
C GLU A 92 19.00 6.88 -0.95
N ALA A 93 20.03 7.61 -1.41
CA ALA A 93 19.97 8.32 -2.69
C ALA A 93 19.86 7.37 -3.90
N PHE A 94 20.40 6.15 -3.81
CA PHE A 94 20.23 5.13 -4.85
C PHE A 94 18.81 4.58 -4.84
N THR A 95 18.27 4.26 -3.67
CA THR A 95 16.90 3.80 -3.48
C THR A 95 15.89 4.82 -4.01
N GLU A 96 16.07 6.11 -3.71
CA GLU A 96 15.23 7.19 -4.22
C GLU A 96 15.21 7.22 -5.77
N ARG A 97 16.37 7.08 -6.42
CA ARG A 97 16.46 7.02 -7.88
C ARG A 97 15.78 5.79 -8.47
N VAL A 98 15.87 4.64 -7.79
CA VAL A 98 15.21 3.40 -8.23
C VAL A 98 13.69 3.55 -8.12
N VAL A 99 13.18 4.12 -7.03
CA VAL A 99 11.75 4.40 -6.84
C VAL A 99 11.25 5.36 -7.92
N LEU A 100 11.93 6.48 -8.14
CA LEU A 100 11.57 7.43 -9.19
C LEU A 100 11.53 6.79 -10.59
N ALA A 101 12.50 5.92 -10.91
CA ALA A 101 12.51 5.20 -12.18
C ALA A 101 11.32 4.23 -12.31
N GLN A 102 10.91 3.60 -11.22
CA GLN A 102 9.74 2.72 -11.19
C GLN A 102 8.45 3.51 -11.40
N GLU A 103 8.27 4.64 -10.71
CA GLU A 103 7.11 5.51 -10.90
C GLU A 103 6.99 6.03 -12.34
N VAL A 104 8.11 6.44 -12.94
CA VAL A 104 8.13 6.87 -14.34
C VAL A 104 7.73 5.73 -15.29
N ASN A 105 8.13 4.48 -14.99
CA ASN A 105 7.71 3.34 -15.79
C ASN A 105 6.20 3.06 -15.67
N ILE A 106 5.60 3.31 -14.50
CA ILE A 106 4.15 3.23 -14.30
C ILE A 106 3.47 4.35 -15.12
N LEU A 107 3.91 5.60 -15.00
CA LEU A 107 3.34 6.73 -15.76
C LEU A 107 3.51 6.57 -17.29
N LEU A 108 4.53 5.88 -17.78
CA LEU A 108 4.72 5.61 -19.21
C LEU A 108 4.10 4.27 -19.66
N GLY A 109 3.38 3.59 -18.77
CA GLY A 109 2.64 2.38 -19.06
C GLY A 109 1.49 2.62 -20.05
N ASN A 110 1.11 1.57 -20.79
CA ASN A 110 -0.07 1.60 -21.65
C ASN A 110 -1.25 0.97 -20.92
N TYR A 111 -2.30 1.75 -20.73
CA TYR A 111 -3.48 1.34 -19.98
C TYR A 111 -4.71 1.28 -20.89
N PRO A 112 -5.54 0.24 -20.84
CA PRO A 112 -6.81 0.25 -21.55
C PRO A 112 -7.79 1.20 -20.86
N TRP A 113 -8.69 1.82 -21.63
CA TRP A 113 -9.83 2.55 -21.05
C TRP A 113 -10.76 1.57 -20.33
N GLY A 114 -11.19 1.90 -19.10
CA GLY A 114 -12.01 1.03 -18.26
C GLY A 114 -11.18 0.09 -17.35
N PRO A 115 -11.71 -1.08 -16.96
CA PRO A 115 -11.14 -1.91 -15.88
C PRO A 115 -9.81 -2.57 -16.28
N SER A 116 -8.79 -2.41 -15.45
CA SER A 116 -7.52 -3.13 -15.56
C SER A 116 -6.78 -3.13 -14.21
N ILE A 117 -6.19 -4.27 -13.86
CA ILE A 117 -5.45 -4.43 -12.60
C ILE A 117 -4.17 -3.58 -12.60
N GLU A 118 -3.59 -3.33 -13.77
CA GLU A 118 -2.44 -2.46 -13.94
C GLU A 118 -2.78 -0.99 -13.64
N VAL A 119 -4.05 -0.59 -13.79
CA VAL A 119 -4.52 0.77 -13.50
C VAL A 119 -4.54 1.04 -11.99
N GLU A 120 -4.69 0.00 -11.17
CA GLU A 120 -4.66 0.13 -9.70
C GLU A 120 -3.33 0.71 -9.22
N GLU A 121 -2.21 0.24 -9.80
CA GLU A 121 -0.86 0.75 -9.49
C GLU A 121 -0.69 2.22 -9.94
N LEU A 122 -1.25 2.56 -11.12
CA LEU A 122 -1.24 3.94 -11.61
C LEU A 122 -2.06 4.86 -10.70
N GLN A 123 -3.26 4.46 -10.29
CA GLN A 123 -4.12 5.27 -9.42
C GLN A 123 -3.50 5.47 -8.04
N SER A 124 -2.87 4.43 -7.49
CA SER A 124 -2.11 4.55 -6.25
C SER A 124 -0.97 5.56 -6.39
N LEU A 125 -0.26 5.57 -7.52
CA LEU A 125 0.81 6.54 -7.79
C LEU A 125 0.29 7.97 -7.94
N LEU A 126 -0.88 8.14 -8.57
CA LEU A 126 -1.52 9.44 -8.79
C LEU A 126 -2.24 9.99 -7.56
N GLY A 127 -2.29 9.24 -6.46
CA GLY A 127 -3.02 9.62 -5.25
C GLY A 127 -4.54 9.61 -5.41
N LEU A 128 -5.05 8.79 -6.33
CA LEU A 128 -6.48 8.59 -6.57
C LEU A 128 -7.03 7.41 -5.76
N VAL A 129 -8.36 7.29 -5.73
CA VAL A 129 -9.01 6.06 -5.27
C VAL A 129 -8.62 4.92 -6.21
N VAL A 130 -8.18 3.80 -5.63
CA VAL A 130 -7.73 2.61 -6.36
C VAL A 130 -8.95 1.74 -6.64
N ASP A 131 -9.66 2.04 -7.74
CA ASP A 131 -10.84 1.29 -8.20
C ASP A 131 -10.54 0.40 -9.42
N GLY A 132 -9.31 0.48 -9.95
CA GLY A 132 -8.84 -0.27 -11.11
C GLY A 132 -9.47 0.19 -12.43
N MET A 133 -10.13 1.34 -12.47
CA MET A 133 -10.84 1.86 -13.63
C MET A 133 -10.10 3.03 -14.26
N TYR A 134 -9.61 2.85 -15.49
CA TYR A 134 -9.04 3.96 -16.24
C TYR A 134 -10.16 4.81 -16.86
N GLY A 135 -10.70 5.73 -16.06
CA GLY A 135 -11.72 6.70 -16.44
C GLY A 135 -11.17 8.10 -16.68
N GLU A 136 -12.06 9.09 -16.77
CA GLU A 136 -11.67 10.48 -17.06
C GLU A 136 -10.89 11.13 -15.91
N GLU A 137 -11.19 10.78 -14.66
CA GLU A 137 -10.41 11.26 -13.49
C GLU A 137 -8.98 10.70 -13.50
N THR A 138 -8.83 9.39 -13.67
CA THR A 138 -7.50 8.76 -13.83
C THR A 138 -6.77 9.34 -15.03
N ARG A 139 -7.44 9.56 -16.16
CA ARG A 139 -6.86 10.21 -17.33
C ARG A 139 -6.39 11.64 -17.04
N SER A 140 -7.21 12.45 -16.35
CA SER A 140 -6.89 13.84 -16.03
C SER A 140 -5.70 13.94 -15.07
N ALA A 141 -5.70 13.14 -14.00
CA ALA A 141 -4.58 13.07 -13.06
C ALA A 141 -3.32 12.54 -13.75
N HIS A 142 -3.46 11.53 -14.61
CA HIS A 142 -2.33 10.98 -15.37
C HIS A 142 -1.71 12.02 -16.31
N LEU A 143 -2.54 12.77 -17.04
CA LEU A 143 -2.06 13.87 -17.89
C LEU A 143 -1.39 14.99 -17.08
N SER A 144 -1.97 15.37 -15.94
CA SER A 144 -1.39 16.38 -15.05
C SER A 144 -0.02 15.95 -14.53
N GLU A 145 0.12 14.70 -14.09
CA GLU A 145 1.38 14.19 -13.55
C GLU A 145 2.45 14.07 -14.66
N LEU A 146 2.07 13.62 -15.86
CA LEU A 146 2.97 13.61 -17.02
C LEU A 146 3.42 15.02 -17.41
N GLU A 147 2.53 16.01 -17.37
CA GLU A 147 2.87 17.42 -17.64
C GLU A 147 3.84 18.00 -16.58
N ILE A 148 3.57 17.77 -15.29
CA ILE A 148 4.43 18.18 -14.17
C ILE A 148 5.84 17.59 -14.35
N ARG A 149 5.93 16.32 -14.75
CA ARG A 149 7.20 15.62 -14.96
C ARG A 149 7.82 15.87 -16.35
N LYS A 150 7.15 16.64 -17.23
CA LYS A 150 7.55 16.90 -18.62
C LYS A 150 7.80 15.62 -19.42
N LEU A 151 6.96 14.61 -19.19
CA LEU A 151 6.97 13.33 -19.87
C LEU A 151 6.01 13.33 -21.07
N ALA A 152 6.17 12.35 -21.97
CA ALA A 152 5.30 12.20 -23.14
C ALA A 152 3.90 11.72 -22.72
N VAL A 153 2.87 12.14 -23.48
CA VAL A 153 1.45 11.81 -23.19
C VAL A 153 0.83 10.83 -24.20
N ASP A 154 1.63 10.33 -25.14
CA ASP A 154 1.14 9.49 -26.25
C ASP A 154 0.54 8.15 -25.78
N ASN A 155 0.88 7.72 -24.57
CA ASN A 155 0.38 6.50 -23.92
C ASN A 155 -0.99 6.68 -23.23
N VAL A 156 -1.51 7.91 -23.16
CA VAL A 156 -2.79 8.21 -22.48
C VAL A 156 -3.97 7.90 -23.41
N PRO A 157 -4.91 7.02 -23.02
CA PRO A 157 -6.11 6.72 -23.79
C PRO A 157 -7.03 7.93 -24.01
N ASN A 158 -7.72 7.99 -25.15
CA ASN A 158 -8.60 9.10 -25.55
C ASN A 158 -10.10 8.89 -25.23
N GLY A 159 -10.45 8.05 -24.25
CA GLY A 159 -11.83 7.82 -23.84
C GLY A 159 -12.57 6.72 -24.61
N ALA A 160 -13.80 6.40 -24.16
CA ALA A 160 -14.73 5.55 -24.90
C ALA A 160 -15.28 6.32 -26.12
N GLN A 161 -14.95 5.88 -27.34
CA GLN A 161 -15.56 6.45 -28.54
C GLN A 161 -17.08 6.20 -28.52
N LEU A 162 -17.84 7.30 -28.46
CA LEU A 162 -19.30 7.33 -28.49
C LEU A 162 -19.84 6.69 -29.77
N ILE A 163 -20.52 5.54 -29.66
CA ILE A 163 -21.44 5.07 -30.70
C ILE A 163 -22.79 5.75 -30.47
N ASN A 164 -23.10 6.70 -31.34
CA ASN A 164 -24.37 7.41 -31.41
C ASN A 164 -25.54 6.43 -31.63
N VAL A 165 -26.49 6.33 -30.69
CA VAL A 165 -27.83 5.81 -30.98
C VAL A 165 -28.86 6.83 -30.49
N SER A 166 -29.41 7.58 -31.44
CA SER A 166 -30.62 8.38 -31.26
C SER A 166 -31.80 7.50 -30.86
N SER A 167 -32.62 7.97 -29.93
CA SER A 167 -34.04 7.61 -29.89
C SER A 167 -34.87 8.73 -29.28
N SER A 168 -36.00 8.97 -29.95
CA SER A 168 -36.86 10.14 -29.90
C SER A 168 -38.14 9.86 -29.09
N THR A 169 -38.56 10.88 -28.34
CA THR A 169 -39.95 11.37 -28.08
C THR A 169 -40.95 10.68 -27.11
N ASN A 170 -41.43 11.56 -26.20
CA ASN A 170 -42.80 11.75 -25.64
C ASN A 170 -43.20 10.84 -24.45
N ASN A 171 -43.48 11.30 -23.23
CA ASN A 171 -44.41 12.36 -22.77
C ASN A 171 -44.14 12.65 -21.25
N PRO A 172 -44.48 13.82 -20.68
CA PRO A 172 -44.11 14.19 -19.32
C PRO A 172 -45.17 13.76 -18.29
N SER A 173 -44.90 12.70 -17.53
CA SER A 173 -45.49 12.58 -16.19
C SER A 173 -44.58 13.34 -15.24
N LYS A 174 -45.14 14.29 -14.49
CA LYS A 174 -44.44 15.12 -13.49
C LYS A 174 -43.45 14.27 -12.68
N SER A 175 -42.17 14.38 -12.99
CA SER A 175 -41.10 13.94 -12.12
C SER A 175 -41.15 14.85 -10.90
N GLY A 176 -41.62 14.31 -9.77
CA GLY A 176 -41.28 14.91 -8.48
C GLY A 176 -39.75 15.02 -8.42
N ASP A 177 -39.25 16.15 -7.96
CA ASP A 177 -37.82 16.41 -7.90
C ASP A 177 -37.19 15.41 -6.94
N CYS A 178 -36.37 14.48 -7.43
CA CYS A 178 -35.72 13.42 -6.63
C CYS A 178 -34.62 13.95 -5.68
N PHE A 179 -34.59 15.27 -5.50
CA PHE A 179 -33.56 16.01 -4.81
C PHE A 179 -34.03 16.59 -3.46
N GLU A 180 -35.26 16.28 -3.03
CA GLU A 180 -35.75 16.61 -1.68
C GLU A 180 -35.60 15.44 -0.69
N GLU A 181 -35.27 15.74 0.57
CA GLU A 181 -34.98 14.79 1.66
C GLU A 181 -36.25 14.18 2.30
N THR A 182 -37.06 13.43 1.55
CA THR A 182 -38.13 12.60 2.16
C THR A 182 -37.92 11.11 1.89
N PRO A 183 -38.31 10.20 2.80
CA PRO A 183 -38.22 8.76 2.58
C PRO A 183 -38.89 8.30 1.28
N GLU A 184 -40.00 8.92 0.89
CA GLU A 184 -40.70 8.64 -0.36
C GLU A 184 -39.89 9.08 -1.60
N LEU A 185 -39.10 10.16 -1.50
CA LEU A 185 -38.29 10.68 -2.60
C LEU A 185 -36.94 9.96 -2.75
N ARG A 186 -36.44 9.31 -1.69
CA ARG A 186 -35.26 8.41 -1.80
C ARG A 186 -35.51 7.21 -2.73
N SER A 187 -36.78 6.83 -2.94
CA SER A 187 -37.14 5.72 -3.82
C SER A 187 -36.81 5.94 -5.30
N CYS A 188 -36.54 7.19 -5.70
CA CYS A 188 -36.16 7.55 -7.05
C CYS A 188 -34.68 7.88 -7.23
N TRP A 189 -33.85 7.68 -6.19
CA TRP A 189 -32.39 7.80 -6.33
C TRP A 189 -31.84 6.70 -7.25
N PRO A 190 -30.88 7.01 -8.14
CA PRO A 190 -30.21 6.00 -8.95
C PRO A 190 -29.60 4.91 -8.07
N GLY A 191 -29.86 3.65 -8.40
CA GLY A 191 -29.36 2.50 -7.65
C GLY A 191 -30.18 2.14 -6.41
N HIS A 192 -31.27 2.85 -6.09
CA HIS A 192 -32.20 2.44 -5.05
C HIS A 192 -32.80 1.06 -5.37
N GLU A 193 -32.73 0.14 -4.41
CA GLU A 193 -33.25 -1.22 -4.54
C GLU A 193 -34.54 -1.43 -3.75
N GLY A 194 -34.62 -0.80 -2.56
CA GLY A 194 -35.80 -0.75 -1.72
C GLY A 194 -36.24 -2.08 -1.07
N GLY A 195 -37.14 -1.97 -0.09
CA GLY A 195 -37.85 -3.09 0.53
C GLY A 195 -37.16 -3.72 1.74
N ASN A 196 -35.93 -3.32 2.06
CA ASN A 196 -35.18 -3.78 3.23
C ASN A 196 -34.81 -2.65 4.20
N GLU A 197 -35.48 -1.50 4.14
CA GLU A 197 -35.17 -0.32 4.99
C GLU A 197 -35.21 -0.68 6.47
N LYS A 198 -36.20 -1.46 6.90
CA LYS A 198 -36.33 -1.91 8.29
C LYS A 198 -35.20 -2.86 8.70
N ILE A 199 -34.71 -3.69 7.79
CA ILE A 199 -33.62 -4.63 8.06
C ILE A 199 -32.31 -3.85 8.25
N ILE A 200 -32.05 -2.88 7.37
CA ILE A 200 -30.89 -1.98 7.46
C ILE A 200 -30.96 -1.13 8.73
N GLN A 201 -32.12 -0.55 9.04
CA GLN A 201 -32.31 0.22 10.27
C GLN A 201 -32.05 -0.62 11.52
N ASN A 202 -32.57 -1.85 11.58
CA ASN A 202 -32.32 -2.74 12.70
C ASN A 202 -30.82 -3.08 12.86
N ALA A 203 -30.09 -3.25 11.74
CA ALA A 203 -28.65 -3.49 11.77
C ALA A 203 -27.89 -2.25 12.28
N PHE A 204 -28.30 -1.05 11.86
CA PHE A 204 -27.74 0.20 12.36
C PHE A 204 -28.03 0.40 13.85
N ASP A 205 -29.26 0.15 14.29
CA ASP A 205 -29.66 0.27 15.70
C ASP A 205 -28.92 -0.73 16.61
N ALA A 206 -28.51 -1.88 16.05
CA ALA A 206 -27.75 -2.92 16.73
C ALA A 206 -26.23 -2.63 16.80
N LEU A 207 -25.74 -1.55 16.19
CA LEU A 207 -24.34 -1.16 16.30
C LEU A 207 -23.93 -0.97 17.77
N PRO A 208 -22.66 -1.31 18.13
CA PRO A 208 -22.11 -0.98 19.44
C PRO A 208 -22.33 0.50 19.77
N GLU A 209 -22.82 0.78 20.97
CA GLU A 209 -23.26 2.14 21.34
C GLU A 209 -22.14 3.19 21.18
N VAL A 210 -20.90 2.83 21.54
CA VAL A 210 -19.73 3.70 21.39
C VAL A 210 -19.41 4.07 19.93
N LEU A 211 -19.74 3.20 18.98
CA LEU A 211 -19.62 3.46 17.55
C LEU A 211 -20.81 4.28 17.06
N ARG A 212 -22.04 3.81 17.36
CA ARG A 212 -23.28 4.45 16.90
C ARG A 212 -23.41 5.91 17.35
N ASN A 213 -23.03 6.20 18.61
CA ASN A 213 -23.15 7.55 19.17
C ASN A 213 -22.14 8.55 18.58
N ARG A 214 -21.11 8.08 17.85
CA ARG A 214 -20.17 8.95 17.14
C ARG A 214 -20.63 9.29 15.73
N ILE A 215 -21.59 8.57 15.17
CA ILE A 215 -22.11 8.86 13.83
C ILE A 215 -23.03 10.09 13.94
N PRO A 216 -22.81 11.15 13.13
CA PRO A 216 -23.71 12.28 13.11
C PRO A 216 -25.16 11.89 12.80
N SER A 217 -26.12 12.52 13.48
CA SER A 217 -27.54 12.13 13.42
C SER A 217 -28.23 12.39 12.07
N ASP A 218 -27.57 13.16 11.19
CA ASP A 218 -28.03 13.49 9.85
C ASP A 218 -27.58 12.48 8.79
N PHE A 219 -26.93 11.38 9.19
CA PHE A 219 -26.63 10.29 8.26
C PHE A 219 -27.89 9.57 7.78
N ILE A 220 -27.96 9.34 6.48
CA ILE A 220 -29.09 8.69 5.83
C ILE A 220 -28.76 7.22 5.55
N LEU A 221 -29.67 6.31 5.89
CA LEU A 221 -29.57 4.90 5.50
C LEU A 221 -30.31 4.65 4.18
N VAL A 222 -29.64 4.00 3.23
CA VAL A 222 -30.18 3.75 1.88
C VAL A 222 -30.11 2.27 1.55
N ASN A 223 -31.24 1.68 1.14
CA ASN A 223 -31.23 0.38 0.51
C ASN A 223 -30.95 0.53 -0.98
N GLY A 224 -29.72 0.26 -1.42
CA GLY A 224 -29.38 0.33 -2.82
C GLY A 224 -27.91 0.10 -3.14
N CYS A 225 -27.64 0.02 -4.44
CA CYS A 225 -26.30 0.10 -5.01
C CYS A 225 -25.90 1.57 -5.13
N HIS A 226 -24.75 1.96 -4.58
CA HIS A 226 -24.28 3.33 -4.76
C HIS A 226 -23.98 3.61 -6.25
N PRO A 227 -24.46 4.75 -6.82
CA PRO A 227 -24.40 5.00 -8.25
C PRO A 227 -23.01 5.33 -8.82
N PHE A 228 -22.00 5.59 -7.97
CA PHE A 228 -20.63 5.90 -8.40
C PHE A 228 -19.92 4.69 -9.07
N SER A 229 -20.38 3.46 -8.85
CA SER A 229 -19.73 2.26 -9.36
C SER A 229 -20.67 1.40 -10.21
N ASP A 230 -20.15 0.91 -11.34
CA ASP A 230 -20.81 -0.10 -12.17
C ASP A 230 -20.97 -1.45 -11.42
N ARG A 231 -20.22 -1.66 -10.33
CA ARG A 231 -20.34 -2.81 -9.44
C ARG A 231 -21.14 -2.44 -8.20
N CYS A 232 -22.24 -3.17 -7.98
CA CYS A 232 -23.00 -3.06 -6.73
C CYS A 232 -22.22 -3.70 -5.57
N ALA A 233 -21.51 -2.86 -4.81
CA ALA A 233 -20.80 -3.24 -3.59
C ALA A 233 -21.76 -3.73 -2.49
N TYR A 234 -21.23 -4.40 -1.47
CA TYR A 234 -22.05 -4.87 -0.34
C TYR A 234 -22.58 -3.70 0.51
N GLY A 235 -21.72 -2.70 0.74
CA GLY A 235 -22.04 -1.42 1.35
C GLY A 235 -21.14 -0.33 0.78
N VAL A 236 -21.55 0.92 1.00
CA VAL A 236 -20.75 2.13 0.72
C VAL A 236 -21.15 3.21 1.72
N MET A 237 -20.19 3.77 2.43
CA MET A 237 -20.33 5.05 3.11
C MET A 237 -19.96 6.20 2.17
N ASP A 238 -20.91 7.10 1.91
CA ASP A 238 -20.67 8.31 1.14
C ASP A 238 -20.72 9.53 2.06
N SER A 239 -19.55 10.11 2.35
CA SER A 239 -19.45 11.32 3.18
C SER A 239 -19.77 12.62 2.44
N ARG A 240 -19.77 12.62 1.10
CA ARG A 240 -19.77 13.86 0.30
C ARG A 240 -20.91 13.97 -0.71
N GLY A 241 -21.46 12.86 -1.21
CA GLY A 241 -22.50 12.88 -2.24
C GLY A 241 -21.88 12.74 -3.63
N TRP A 242 -21.25 11.60 -3.91
CA TRP A 242 -20.64 11.28 -5.20
C TRP A 242 -21.69 10.89 -6.23
N GLY A 243 -21.64 11.54 -7.39
CA GLY A 243 -22.49 11.25 -8.55
C GLY A 243 -22.05 10.01 -9.32
N SER A 244 -22.94 9.53 -10.21
CA SER A 244 -22.67 8.40 -11.12
C SER A 244 -21.61 8.68 -12.18
N ASP A 245 -21.24 9.94 -12.36
CA ASP A 245 -20.23 10.40 -13.31
C ASP A 245 -18.89 10.73 -12.62
N GLY A 246 -18.74 10.31 -11.35
CA GLY A 246 -17.56 10.60 -10.54
C GLY A 246 -17.45 12.05 -10.08
N ARG A 247 -18.42 12.93 -10.40
CA ARG A 247 -18.44 14.28 -9.83
C ARG A 247 -18.79 14.21 -8.35
N CYS A 248 -17.91 14.76 -7.53
CA CYS A 248 -18.14 14.85 -6.11
C CYS A 248 -19.05 16.01 -5.73
N CYS A 249 -19.78 15.76 -4.66
CA CYS A 249 -20.05 16.65 -3.53
C CYS A 249 -21.40 17.38 -3.56
N ASP A 250 -22.16 17.24 -4.64
CA ASP A 250 -23.39 18.01 -4.86
C ASP A 250 -24.66 17.14 -4.84
N MET A 251 -24.53 15.83 -4.61
CA MET A 251 -25.68 14.92 -4.65
C MET A 251 -26.42 14.88 -3.30
N PRO A 252 -27.76 14.78 -3.31
CA PRO A 252 -28.59 14.82 -2.11
C PRO A 252 -28.41 13.61 -1.19
N TRP A 253 -27.69 12.59 -1.64
CA TRP A 253 -27.32 11.42 -0.85
C TRP A 253 -25.94 11.53 -0.20
N GLY A 254 -25.33 12.71 -0.14
CA GLY A 254 -24.18 12.90 0.72
C GLY A 254 -24.50 12.57 2.18
N ARG A 255 -23.50 12.12 2.93
CA ARG A 255 -23.62 11.65 4.33
C ARG A 255 -24.61 10.50 4.43
N SER A 256 -24.38 9.45 3.66
CA SER A 256 -25.22 8.26 3.66
C SER A 256 -24.43 6.97 3.81
N ILE A 257 -25.11 5.94 4.30
CA ILE A 257 -24.65 4.56 4.27
C ILE A 257 -25.60 3.78 3.36
N TRP A 258 -25.07 3.34 2.22
CA TRP A 258 -25.76 2.50 1.26
C TRP A 258 -25.49 1.05 1.59
N ILE A 259 -26.55 0.25 1.68
CA ILE A 259 -26.47 -1.20 1.82
C ILE A 259 -27.27 -1.82 0.68
N SER A 260 -26.60 -2.65 -0.12
CA SER A 260 -27.27 -3.31 -1.23
C SER A 260 -28.00 -4.57 -0.79
N ASN A 261 -28.95 -5.03 -1.60
CA ASN A 261 -29.57 -6.34 -1.47
C ASN A 261 -28.52 -7.45 -1.55
N ARG A 262 -27.43 -7.24 -2.32
CA ARG A 262 -26.27 -8.13 -2.33
C ARG A 262 -25.60 -8.18 -0.94
N GLY A 263 -25.41 -7.03 -0.29
CA GLY A 263 -24.94 -6.92 1.10
C GLY A 263 -25.79 -7.72 2.08
N ILE A 264 -27.11 -7.54 2.01
CA ILE A 264 -28.05 -8.24 2.87
C ILE A 264 -28.01 -9.75 2.62
N ASN A 265 -28.09 -10.16 1.35
CA ASN A 265 -28.12 -11.57 0.95
C ASN A 265 -26.79 -12.30 1.16
N SER A 266 -25.70 -11.58 1.44
CA SER A 266 -24.42 -12.19 1.80
C SER A 266 -24.46 -12.93 3.15
N GLY A 267 -25.42 -12.57 4.02
CA GLY A 267 -25.46 -13.06 5.40
C GLY A 267 -24.53 -12.34 6.36
N HIS A 268 -23.83 -11.28 5.91
CA HIS A 268 -22.83 -10.54 6.70
C HIS A 268 -23.26 -9.11 7.03
N LEU A 269 -24.57 -8.81 7.02
CA LEU A 269 -25.11 -7.45 7.16
C LEU A 269 -24.57 -6.70 8.38
N ASN A 270 -24.49 -7.34 9.54
CA ASN A 270 -24.04 -6.65 10.76
C ASN A 270 -22.56 -6.26 10.66
N ASP A 271 -21.72 -7.12 10.08
CA ASP A 271 -20.30 -6.85 9.89
C ASP A 271 -20.09 -5.76 8.83
N ILE A 272 -20.85 -5.81 7.73
CA ILE A 272 -20.89 -4.74 6.71
C ILE A 272 -21.32 -3.41 7.35
N MET A 273 -22.35 -3.42 8.20
CA MET A 273 -22.82 -2.20 8.86
C MET A 273 -21.77 -1.61 9.81
N ILE A 274 -21.03 -2.44 10.56
CA ILE A 274 -19.92 -1.97 11.39
C ILE A 274 -18.82 -1.35 10.52
N HIS A 275 -18.49 -2.00 9.40
CA HIS A 275 -17.49 -1.51 8.44
C HIS A 275 -17.87 -0.12 7.90
N GLU A 276 -19.07 0.04 7.33
CA GLU A 276 -19.51 1.34 6.79
C GLU A 276 -19.72 2.40 7.87
N ALA A 277 -20.16 2.01 9.06
CA ALA A 277 -20.27 2.89 10.21
C ALA A 277 -18.91 3.42 10.68
N PHE A 278 -17.86 2.59 10.63
CA PHE A 278 -16.51 3.05 10.93
C PHE A 278 -16.07 4.12 9.94
N HIS A 279 -16.28 3.93 8.64
CA HIS A 279 -16.02 4.95 7.63
C HIS A 279 -16.75 6.26 7.94
N ALA A 280 -18.02 6.19 8.36
CA ALA A 280 -18.80 7.37 8.71
C ALA A 280 -18.13 8.13 9.87
N VAL A 281 -17.68 7.43 10.91
CA VAL A 281 -16.93 8.03 12.02
C VAL A 281 -15.59 8.60 11.55
N GLU A 282 -14.82 7.83 10.78
CA GLU A 282 -13.48 8.20 10.29
C GLU A 282 -13.52 9.52 9.54
N TYR A 283 -14.38 9.62 8.52
CA TYR A 283 -14.38 10.75 7.61
C TYR A 283 -15.13 11.98 8.12
N THR A 284 -15.99 11.83 9.13
CA THR A 284 -16.81 12.96 9.61
C THR A 284 -16.49 13.44 11.02
N THR A 285 -15.78 12.64 11.83
CA THR A 285 -15.51 13.00 13.23
C THR A 285 -14.04 12.98 13.61
N LEU A 286 -13.20 12.21 12.92
CA LEU A 286 -11.79 12.08 13.29
C LEU A 286 -10.94 13.19 12.67
N SER A 287 -9.91 13.61 13.41
CA SER A 287 -8.91 14.56 12.93
C SER A 287 -8.06 13.95 11.81
N SER A 288 -7.38 14.80 11.02
CA SER A 288 -6.41 14.32 10.02
C SER A 288 -5.27 13.51 10.66
N ASP A 289 -4.79 13.94 11.82
CA ASP A 289 -3.74 13.22 12.58
C ASP A 289 -4.19 11.80 12.96
N MET A 290 -5.42 11.66 13.46
CA MET A 290 -5.97 10.34 13.78
C MET A 290 -6.11 9.46 12.52
N ARG A 291 -6.58 10.03 11.41
CA ARG A 291 -6.67 9.30 10.12
C ARG A 291 -5.32 8.87 9.58
N ASP A 292 -4.28 9.70 9.76
CA ASP A 292 -2.91 9.33 9.39
C ASP A 292 -2.37 8.19 10.24
N ARG A 293 -2.67 8.19 11.55
CA ARG A 293 -2.34 7.09 12.46
C ARG A 293 -3.07 5.80 12.09
N ILE A 294 -4.36 5.88 11.75
CA ILE A 294 -5.14 4.74 11.24
C ILE A 294 -4.47 4.15 10.00
N ARG A 295 -4.13 4.99 9.01
CA ARG A 295 -3.46 4.55 7.79
C ARG A 295 -2.10 3.91 8.07
N ASN A 296 -1.31 4.47 8.98
CA ASN A 296 -0.01 3.90 9.35
C ASN A 296 -0.15 2.54 10.07
N GLU A 297 -1.20 2.37 10.87
CA GLU A 297 -1.40 1.17 11.69
C GLU A 297 -2.10 0.02 10.94
N PHE A 298 -3.03 0.34 10.03
CA PHE A 298 -3.82 -0.64 9.27
C PHE A 298 -3.43 -0.74 7.79
N GLY A 299 -2.63 0.20 7.28
CA GLY A 299 -2.23 0.32 5.88
C GLY A 299 -3.16 1.23 5.07
N ASP A 300 -4.47 1.08 5.25
CA ASP A 300 -5.50 1.92 4.63
C ASP A 300 -6.80 1.93 5.46
N SER A 301 -7.77 2.73 5.00
CA SER A 301 -9.07 2.91 5.65
C SER A 301 -9.95 1.66 5.58
N GLU A 302 -9.93 0.89 4.48
CA GLU A 302 -10.73 -0.33 4.33
C GLU A 302 -10.30 -1.43 5.30
N ARG A 303 -8.98 -1.59 5.48
CA ARG A 303 -8.39 -2.47 6.47
C ARG A 303 -8.67 -1.96 7.88
N ALA A 304 -8.72 -0.66 8.11
CA ALA A 304 -9.12 -0.12 9.40
C ALA A 304 -10.59 -0.40 9.74
N ALA A 305 -11.49 -0.25 8.78
CA ALA A 305 -12.90 -0.59 8.92
C ALA A 305 -13.10 -2.09 9.22
N ASP A 306 -12.40 -2.98 8.52
CA ASP A 306 -12.33 -4.41 8.87
C ASP A 306 -11.72 -4.67 10.26
N GLY A 307 -10.76 -3.85 10.67
CA GLY A 307 -10.20 -3.84 12.02
C GLY A 307 -11.25 -3.51 13.07
N ALA A 308 -12.13 -2.54 12.80
CA ALA A 308 -13.25 -2.20 13.66
C ALA A 308 -14.27 -3.34 13.75
N VAL A 309 -14.54 -4.06 12.65
CA VAL A 309 -15.36 -5.28 12.68
C VAL A 309 -14.78 -6.29 13.67
N ALA A 310 -13.47 -6.58 13.58
CA ALA A 310 -12.81 -7.49 14.51
C ALA A 310 -12.83 -6.99 15.97
N TYR A 311 -12.59 -5.68 16.19
CA TYR A 311 -12.61 -5.06 17.51
C TYR A 311 -13.96 -5.19 18.21
N PHE A 312 -15.06 -5.07 17.47
CA PHE A 312 -16.42 -5.23 17.99
C PHE A 312 -16.92 -6.67 17.98
N GLY A 313 -16.07 -7.65 17.66
CA GLY A 313 -16.39 -9.08 17.73
C GLY A 313 -17.06 -9.67 16.49
N GLY A 314 -17.11 -8.91 15.39
CA GLY A 314 -17.51 -9.41 14.07
C GLY A 314 -16.44 -10.30 13.45
N ASN A 315 -16.84 -11.15 12.49
CA ASN A 315 -15.95 -12.18 11.93
C ASN A 315 -15.74 -12.04 10.41
N TRP A 316 -16.56 -11.28 9.71
CA TRP A 316 -16.43 -11.09 8.28
C TRP A 316 -15.65 -9.80 7.96
N GLN A 317 -14.38 -9.96 7.58
CA GLN A 317 -13.49 -8.90 7.09
C GLN A 317 -13.18 -9.15 5.61
N HIS A 318 -13.50 -8.19 4.73
CA HIS A 318 -13.36 -8.37 3.28
C HIS A 318 -11.92 -8.16 2.78
N TYR A 319 -11.23 -7.16 3.32
CA TYR A 319 -9.90 -6.67 2.93
C TYR A 319 -8.77 -7.25 3.80
N ARG A 320 -9.07 -7.73 5.01
CA ARG A 320 -8.11 -8.38 5.92
C ARG A 320 -8.24 -9.91 5.99
N GLY A 321 -9.27 -10.47 5.34
CA GLY A 321 -9.62 -11.89 5.43
C GLY A 321 -10.41 -12.20 6.71
N SER A 322 -11.47 -12.99 6.57
CA SER A 322 -12.40 -13.27 7.67
C SER A 322 -11.75 -14.04 8.82
N GLY A 323 -12.07 -13.63 10.05
CA GLY A 323 -11.48 -14.14 11.29
C GLY A 323 -10.10 -13.54 11.63
N THR A 324 -9.62 -12.56 10.88
CA THR A 324 -8.34 -11.91 11.16
C THR A 324 -8.46 -11.01 12.39
N GLY A 325 -7.75 -11.36 13.46
CA GLY A 325 -7.68 -10.58 14.69
C GLY A 325 -7.00 -9.22 14.50
N ILE A 326 -6.93 -8.45 15.59
CA ILE A 326 -6.22 -7.17 15.65
C ILE A 326 -5.03 -7.26 16.60
N SER A 327 -3.95 -6.53 16.32
CA SER A 327 -2.80 -6.44 17.22
C SER A 327 -3.11 -5.61 18.47
N ASP A 328 -2.22 -5.65 19.46
CA ASP A 328 -2.32 -4.80 20.67
C ASP A 328 -2.29 -3.31 20.32
N SER A 329 -1.46 -2.91 19.34
CA SER A 329 -1.36 -1.52 18.85
C SER A 329 -2.63 -1.07 18.13
N GLN A 330 -3.21 -1.93 17.28
CA GLN A 330 -4.51 -1.71 16.63
C GLN A 330 -5.64 -1.59 17.66
N THR A 331 -5.62 -2.46 18.68
CA THR A 331 -6.59 -2.41 19.79
C THR A 331 -6.45 -1.11 20.58
N ALA A 332 -5.23 -0.68 20.88
CA ALA A 332 -4.97 0.58 21.58
C ALA A 332 -5.46 1.79 20.78
N LEU A 333 -5.25 1.81 19.46
CA LEU A 333 -5.73 2.88 18.59
C LEU A 333 -7.26 2.93 18.55
N LEU A 334 -7.93 1.78 18.42
CA LEU A 334 -9.40 1.72 18.42
C LEU A 334 -9.99 2.04 19.81
N ASN A 335 -9.29 1.71 20.90
CA ASN A 335 -9.67 2.16 22.23
C ASN A 335 -9.62 3.70 22.35
N GLU A 336 -8.60 4.37 21.80
CA GLU A 336 -8.54 5.84 21.78
C GLU A 336 -9.68 6.46 20.96
N ILE A 337 -10.11 5.77 19.90
CA ILE A 337 -11.22 6.21 19.08
C ILE A 337 -12.57 5.97 19.76
N PHE A 338 -12.75 4.94 20.58
CA PHE A 338 -14.08 4.53 21.06
C PHE A 338 -14.31 4.55 22.57
N ASN A 339 -13.27 4.67 23.40
CA ASN A 339 -13.36 4.72 24.87
C ASN A 339 -12.87 6.07 25.43
#